data_AF-A0A939EWF8-F1
#
_entry.id   AF-A0A939EWF8-F1
#
_cell.length_a   1.000
_cell.length_b   1.000
_cell.length_c   1.000
_cell.angle_alpha   90.00
_cell.angle_beta   90.00
_cell.angle_gamma   90.00
#
_symmetry.space_group_name_H-M   'P 1'
#
loop_
_entity.id
_entity.type
_entity.pdbx_description
1 polymer ?
#
loop_
_entity_poly.entity_id
_entity_poly.type
_entity_poly.pdbx_seq_one_letter_code
_entity_poly.pdbx_strand_id
1 'polypeptide(L)'
;MENIYPRLQQLRAELEGSATSPEHGLSVLYAIRRELLRHYHEMPFAQLLICPPELRDQFYKNQLALQQAPAFPAPSASAQFASTVQALSVLEQVATCRRKQEQLLA
;
A
#
# COMPACT_ATOMS: atom_id res chain seq x y z
N MET A 1 -11.45 -13.69 -1.37
CA MET A 1 -10.26 -12.91 -1.00
C MET A 1 -9.98 -13.13 0.47
N GLU A 2 -8.88 -13.80 0.77
CA GLU A 2 -8.37 -13.95 2.14
C GLU A 2 -8.20 -12.58 2.81
N ASN A 3 -8.22 -12.58 4.14
CA ASN A 3 -8.09 -11.36 4.93
C ASN A 3 -6.71 -10.72 4.66
N ILE A 4 -6.68 -9.63 3.89
CA ILE A 4 -5.44 -8.94 3.47
C ILE A 4 -4.70 -8.29 4.65
N TYR A 5 -5.40 -8.09 5.77
CA TYR A 5 -4.93 -7.31 6.92
C TYR A 5 -3.63 -7.83 7.56
N PRO A 6 -3.48 -9.14 7.86
CA PRO A 6 -2.25 -9.67 8.43
C PRO A 6 -1.05 -9.50 7.49
N ARG A 7 -1.26 -9.59 6.17
CA ARG A 7 -0.18 -9.38 5.20
C ARG A 7 0.25 -7.91 5.15
N LEU A 8 -0.69 -6.96 5.22
CA LEU A 8 -0.35 -5.53 5.30
C LEU A 8 0.46 -5.20 6.57
N GLN A 9 0.13 -5.84 7.70
CA GLN A 9 0.91 -5.70 8.94
C GLN A 9 2.34 -6.27 8.80
N GLN A 10 2.50 -7.42 8.15
CA GLN A 10 3.81 -7.98 7.85
C GLN A 10 4.63 -7.03 6.95
N LEU A 11 4.03 -6.52 5.87
CA LEU A 11 4.68 -5.58 4.95
C LEU A 11 5.13 -4.30 5.66
N ARG A 12 4.37 -3.83 6.65
CA ARG A 12 4.74 -2.67 7.47
C ARG A 12 6.00 -2.96 8.29
N ALA A 13 6.05 -4.11 8.96
CA ALA A 13 7.23 -4.52 9.73
C ALA A 13 8.46 -4.72 8.83
N GLU A 14 8.29 -5.34 7.66
CA GLU A 14 9.35 -5.51 6.66
C GLU A 14 9.87 -4.14 6.17
N LEU A 15 8.96 -3.18 5.92
CA LEU A 15 9.31 -1.83 5.49
C LEU A 15 10.10 -1.10 6.58
N GLU A 16 9.61 -1.10 7.81
CA GLU A 16 10.31 -0.49 8.95
C GLU A 16 11.70 -1.11 9.19
N GLY A 17 11.82 -2.44 9.06
CA GLY A 17 13.11 -3.15 9.12
C GLY A 17 14.05 -2.82 7.95
N SER A 18 13.51 -2.51 6.77
CA SER A 18 14.31 -2.12 5.60
C SER A 18 15.00 -0.76 5.78
N ALA A 19 14.41 0.15 6.57
CA ALA A 19 14.96 1.48 6.82
C ALA A 19 16.26 1.45 7.65
N THR A 20 16.47 0.38 8.42
CA THR A 20 17.64 0.23 9.31
C THR A 20 18.76 -0.61 8.68
N SER A 21 18.56 -1.20 7.50
CA SER A 21 19.54 -2.07 6.82
C SER A 21 20.08 -1.43 5.52
N PRO A 22 21.34 -0.96 5.48
CA PRO A 22 21.90 -0.28 4.31
C PRO A 22 22.17 -1.21 3.11
N GLU A 23 22.42 -2.50 3.34
CA GLU A 23 22.77 -3.44 2.27
C GLU A 23 21.54 -4.02 1.55
N HIS A 24 20.46 -4.26 2.28
CA HIS A 24 19.26 -4.94 1.77
C HIS A 24 18.02 -4.03 1.71
N GLY A 25 18.09 -2.81 2.26
CA GLY A 25 16.93 -1.92 2.40
C GLY A 25 16.26 -1.58 1.07
N LEU A 26 17.04 -1.32 0.01
CA LEU A 26 16.51 -0.98 -1.31
C LEU A 26 15.83 -2.16 -2.00
N SER A 27 16.42 -3.35 -1.97
CA SER A 27 15.83 -4.53 -2.61
C SER A 27 14.52 -4.95 -1.93
N VAL A 28 14.47 -4.87 -0.59
CA VAL A 28 13.26 -5.06 0.21
C VAL A 28 12.21 -4.01 -0.13
N LEU A 29 12.58 -2.73 -0.18
CA LEU A 29 11.67 -1.65 -0.56
C LEU A 29 11.04 -1.89 -1.95
N TYR A 30 11.83 -2.29 -2.95
CA TYR A 30 11.28 -2.62 -4.26
C TYR A 30 10.36 -3.85 -4.25
N ALA A 31 10.68 -4.87 -3.46
CA ALA A 31 9.82 -6.04 -3.31
C ALA A 31 8.46 -5.66 -2.70
N ILE A 32 8.48 -4.89 -1.61
CA ILE A 32 7.27 -4.38 -0.94
C ILE A 32 6.45 -3.53 -1.91
N ARG A 33 7.06 -2.62 -2.67
CA ARG A 33 6.36 -1.78 -3.65
C ARG A 33 5.63 -2.61 -4.71
N ARG A 34 6.27 -3.65 -5.24
CA ARG A 34 5.64 -4.56 -6.22
C ARG A 34 4.45 -5.30 -5.61
N GLU A 35 4.60 -5.75 -4.36
CA GLU A 35 3.53 -6.47 -3.68
C GLU A 35 2.35 -5.56 -3.34
N LEU A 36 2.59 -4.35 -2.85
CA LEU A 36 1.53 -3.36 -2.65
C LEU A 36 0.81 -3.09 -3.97
N LEU A 37 1.53 -2.89 -5.06
CA LEU A 37 0.92 -2.64 -6.36
C LEU A 37 0.01 -3.81 -6.81
N ARG A 38 0.41 -5.05 -6.55
CA ARG A 38 -0.44 -6.23 -6.79
C ARG A 38 -1.74 -6.15 -5.97
N HIS A 39 -1.66 -5.78 -4.69
CA HIS A 39 -2.84 -5.60 -3.85
C HIS A 39 -3.74 -4.45 -4.31
N TYR A 40 -3.18 -3.36 -4.82
CA TYR A 40 -3.96 -2.28 -5.46
C TYR A 40 -4.72 -2.79 -6.69
N HIS A 41 -4.12 -3.65 -7.51
CA HIS A 41 -4.76 -4.20 -8.71
C HIS A 41 -5.81 -5.26 -8.40
N GLU A 42 -5.58 -6.08 -7.39
CA GLU A 42 -6.52 -7.14 -6.99
C GLU A 42 -7.72 -6.60 -6.21
N MET A 43 -7.71 -5.34 -5.77
CA MET A 43 -8.79 -4.76 -4.97
C MET A 43 -10.10 -4.62 -5.79
N PRO A 44 -11.22 -5.21 -5.35
CA PRO A 44 -12.50 -5.07 -6.03
C PRO A 44 -12.97 -3.61 -6.03
N PHE A 45 -13.44 -3.11 -7.18
CA PHE A 45 -14.03 -1.77 -7.26
C PHE A 45 -15.20 -1.58 -6.28
N ALA A 46 -16.02 -2.62 -6.09
CA ALA A 46 -17.11 -2.61 -5.11
C ALA A 46 -16.62 -2.33 -3.68
N GLN A 47 -15.43 -2.84 -3.31
CA GLN A 47 -14.83 -2.58 -2.00
C GLN A 47 -14.44 -1.11 -1.83
N LEU A 48 -13.92 -0.49 -2.89
CA LEU A 48 -13.55 0.93 -2.88
C LEU A 48 -14.77 1.83 -2.75
N LEU A 49 -15.92 1.47 -3.35
CA LEU A 49 -17.15 2.26 -3.27
C LEU A 49 -17.70 2.44 -1.86
N ILE A 50 -17.39 1.53 -0.94
CA ILE A 50 -17.79 1.61 0.47
C ILE A 50 -16.95 2.66 1.23
N CYS A 51 -15.78 3.00 0.70
CA CYS A 51 -14.88 3.96 1.30
C CYS A 51 -15.31 5.41 0.99
N PRO A 52 -14.97 6.38 1.86
CA PRO A 52 -15.14 7.80 1.56
C PRO A 52 -14.49 8.21 0.22
N PRO A 53 -15.06 9.19 -0.51
CA PRO A 53 -14.50 9.67 -1.78
C PRO A 53 -13.04 10.08 -1.68
N GLU A 54 -12.64 10.74 -0.59
CA GLU A 54 -11.28 11.20 -0.37
C GLU A 54 -10.29 10.02 -0.29
N LEU A 55 -10.71 8.92 0.34
CA LEU A 55 -9.88 7.72 0.45
C LEU A 55 -9.75 7.00 -0.90
N ARG A 56 -10.81 7.00 -1.71
CA ARG A 56 -10.75 6.47 -3.08
C ARG A 56 -9.77 7.27 -3.94
N ASP A 57 -9.81 8.59 -3.86
CA ASP A 57 -8.88 9.45 -4.60
C ASP A 57 -7.43 9.21 -4.17
N GLN A 58 -7.20 9.06 -2.86
CA GLN A 58 -5.89 8.69 -2.33
C GLN A 58 -5.45 7.30 -2.82
N PHE A 59 -6.37 6.33 -2.89
CA PHE A 59 -6.08 5.00 -3.42
C PHE A 59 -5.58 5.08 -4.87
N TYR A 60 -6.30 5.76 -5.75
CA TYR A 60 -5.89 5.89 -7.15
C TYR A 60 -4.58 6.66 -7.33
N LYS A 61 -4.38 7.75 -6.57
CA LYS A 61 -3.12 8.51 -6.60
C LYS A 61 -1.93 7.65 -6.19
N ASN A 62 -2.07 6.85 -5.13
CA ASN A 62 -1.00 5.97 -4.67
C ASN A 62 -0.76 4.78 -5.63
N GLN A 63 -1.82 4.22 -6.21
CA GLN A 63 -1.68 3.20 -7.25
C GLN A 63 -0.86 3.70 -8.44
N LEU A 64 -1.20 4.89 -8.97
CA LEU A 64 -0.45 5.50 -10.06
C LEU A 64 1.01 5.79 -9.67
N ALA A 65 1.24 6.32 -8.47
CA ALA A 65 2.59 6.59 -7.97
C ALA A 65 3.45 5.31 -7.80
N LEU A 66 2.83 4.17 -7.46
CA LEU A 66 3.50 2.87 -7.38
C LEU A 66 3.81 2.29 -8.77
N GLN A 67 2.96 2.55 -9.77
CA GLN A 67 3.14 2.09 -11.15
C GLN A 67 4.18 2.88 -11.93
N GLN A 68 4.37 4.16 -11.58
CA GLN A 68 5.31 5.02 -12.28
C GLN A 68 6.70 4.41 -12.25
N ALA A 69 7.26 4.19 -13.44
CA ALA A 69 8.67 3.88 -13.59
C ALA A 69 9.49 5.00 -12.94
N PRO A 70 10.67 4.69 -12.34
CA PRO A 70 11.54 5.72 -11.80
C PRO A 70 11.88 6.71 -12.93
N ALA A 71 11.34 7.92 -12.85
CA ALA A 71 11.71 9.01 -13.74
C ALA A 71 13.19 9.34 -13.55
N PHE A 72 13.87 9.88 -14.55
CA PHE A 72 15.24 10.40 -14.37
C PHE A 72 15.19 11.90 -14.03
N PRO A 73 15.83 12.35 -12.93
CA PRO A 73 16.61 11.55 -11.97
C PRO A 73 15.71 10.67 -11.08
N ALA A 74 16.22 9.46 -10.77
CA ALA A 74 15.49 8.49 -9.96
C ALA A 74 15.13 9.09 -8.58
N PRO A 75 13.90 8.86 -8.07
CA PRO A 75 13.54 9.32 -6.74
C PRO A 75 14.47 8.70 -5.69
N SER A 76 14.86 9.50 -4.71
CA SER A 76 15.72 9.04 -3.61
C SER A 76 15.08 7.86 -2.86
N ALA A 77 15.90 7.02 -2.24
CA ALA A 77 15.43 5.91 -1.40
C ALA A 77 14.43 6.38 -0.33
N SER A 78 14.68 7.55 0.27
CA SER A 78 13.80 8.17 1.26
C SER A 78 12.43 8.58 0.69
N ALA A 79 12.39 9.15 -0.53
CA ALA A 79 11.15 9.50 -1.20
C ALA A 79 10.33 8.25 -1.57
N GLN A 80 11.01 7.22 -2.07
CA GLN A 80 10.38 5.93 -2.36
C GLN A 80 9.84 5.27 -1.09
N PHE A 81 10.59 5.33 0.01
CA PHE A 81 10.15 4.83 1.32
C PHE A 81 8.89 5.55 1.80
N ALA A 82 8.90 6.88 1.83
CA ALA A 82 7.74 7.68 2.27
C ALA A 82 6.49 7.40 1.42
N SER A 83 6.64 7.32 0.09
CA SER A 83 5.56 6.94 -0.82
C SER A 83 5.01 5.53 -0.53
N THR A 84 5.88 4.59 -0.19
CA THR A 84 5.51 3.21 0.12
C THR A 84 4.75 3.11 1.44
N VAL A 85 5.18 3.87 2.46
CA VAL A 85 4.45 4.00 3.74
C VAL A 85 3.06 4.57 3.51
N GLN A 86 2.94 5.61 2.67
CA GLN A 86 1.66 6.23 2.37
C GLN A 86 0.71 5.25 1.67
N ALA A 87 1.21 4.54 0.65
CA ALA A 87 0.42 3.54 -0.08
C ALA A 87 -0.05 2.40 0.84
N LEU A 88 0.82 1.91 1.72
CA LEU A 88 0.47 0.88 2.70
C LEU A 88 -0.62 1.36 3.65
N SER A 89 -0.49 2.59 4.17
CA SER A 89 -1.48 3.20 5.08
C SER A 89 -2.86 3.36 4.43
N VAL A 90 -2.91 3.69 3.12
CA VAL A 90 -4.17 3.79 2.38
C VAL A 90 -4.82 2.41 2.19
N LEU A 91 -4.03 1.39 1.86
CA LEU A 91 -4.54 0.01 1.76
C LEU A 91 -5.11 -0.50 3.09
N GLU A 92 -4.46 -0.21 4.22
CA GLU A 92 -4.96 -0.55 5.55
C GLU A 92 -6.31 0.12 5.85
N GLN A 93 -6.45 1.40 5.48
CA GLN A 93 -7.71 2.13 5.64
C GLN A 93 -8.83 1.52 4.78
N VAL A 94 -8.55 1.19 3.51
CA VAL A 94 -9.52 0.53 2.62
C VAL A 94 -9.92 -0.85 3.14
N ALA A 95 -8.97 -1.62 3.68
CA ALA A 95 -9.26 -2.90 4.31
C ALA A 95 -10.12 -2.74 5.58
N THR A 96 -9.93 -1.65 6.33
CA THR A 96 -10.74 -1.32 7.52
C THR A 96 -12.17 -0.96 7.16
N CYS A 97 -12.40 -0.21 6.07
CA CYS A 97 -13.75 0.13 5.61
C CYS A 97 -14.61 -1.11 5.35
N ARG A 98 -14.02 -2.16 4.75
CA ARG A 98 -14.68 -3.44 4.55
C ARG A 98 -15.06 -4.11 5.87
N ARG A 99 -14.12 -4.17 6.82
CA ARG A 99 -14.33 -4.78 8.14
C ARG A 99 -15.46 -4.10 8.92
N LYS A 100 -15.52 -2.77 8.87
CA LYS A 100 -16.60 -1.98 9.50
C LYS A 100 -17.96 -2.29 8.88
N GLN A 101 -18.04 -2.46 7.56
CA GLN A 101 -19.29 -2.82 6.91
C GLN A 101 -19.74 -4.24 7.25
N GLU A 102 -18.82 -5.21 7.25
CA GLU A 102 -19.11 -6.59 7.66
C GLU A 102 -19.63 -6.65 9.11
N GLN A 103 -19.12 -5.79 10.01
CA GLN A 103 -19.60 -5.67 11.39
C GLN A 103 -20.96 -4.97 11.53
N LEU A 104 -21.33 -4.09 10.59
CA LEU A 104 -22.64 -3.40 10.61
C LEU A 104 -23.77 -4.24 10.01
N LEU A 105 -23.42 -5.27 9.23
CA LEU A 105 -24.37 -6.18 8.57
C LEU A 105 -24.55 -7.52 9.29
N ALA A 106 -23.79 -7.77 10.36
CA ALA A 106 -23.86 -8.96 11.21
C ALA A 106 -24.68 -8.71 12.47
#